data_AF-A0AAV5CSX4-F1
#
_entry.id   AF-A0AAV5CSX4-F1
#
_cell.length_a   1.000
_cell.length_b   1.000
_cell.length_c   1.000
_cell.angle_alpha   90.00
_cell.angle_beta   90.00
_cell.angle_gamma   90.00
#
_symmetry.space_group_name_H-M   'P 1'
#
loop_
_entity.id
_entity.type
_entity.pdbx_description
1 polymer ?
#
loop_
_entity_poly.entity_id
_entity_poly.type
_entity_poly.pdbx_seq_one_letter_code
_entity_poly.pdbx_strand_id
1 'polypeptide(L)'
;MRLWVDYTGKLKLLSWNGNASSWTVILEHPSADCDLYATCGPFGYCDHHTAPVPTCQCLDGSSLSTVATSQEDAEALKCRKKSHFVTLPGMKVPDKFTRIRNTTF
;
A
#
# COMPACT_ATOMS: atom_id res chain seq x y z
N MET A 1 -17.71 -21.31 1.40
CA MET A 1 -17.05 -20.01 1.64
C MET A 1 -17.95 -18.90 1.10
N ARG A 2 -17.96 -17.73 1.74
CA ARG A 2 -18.74 -16.56 1.31
C ARG A 2 -17.88 -15.30 1.38
N LEU A 3 -17.92 -14.48 0.34
CA LEU A 3 -17.35 -13.14 0.35
C LEU A 3 -18.50 -12.15 0.56
N TRP A 4 -18.39 -11.25 1.53
CA TRP A 4 -19.43 -10.29 1.86
C TRP A 4 -18.80 -8.95 2.25
N VAL A 5 -19.48 -7.87 1.91
CA VAL A 5 -19.15 -6.53 2.42
C VAL A 5 -20.19 -6.20 3.46
N ASP A 6 -19.75 -5.88 4.69
CA ASP A 6 -20.65 -5.54 5.77
C ASP A 6 -21.10 -4.07 5.71
N TYR A 7 -22.01 -3.68 6.60
CA TYR A 7 -22.53 -2.31 6.65
C TYR A 7 -21.46 -1.26 7.03
N THR A 8 -20.33 -1.67 7.59
CA THR A 8 -19.19 -0.79 7.90
C THR A 8 -18.28 -0.57 6.68
N GLY A 9 -18.58 -1.25 5.56
CA GLY A 9 -17.78 -1.18 4.33
C GLY A 9 -16.58 -2.11 4.34
N LYS A 10 -16.48 -3.03 5.31
CA LYS A 10 -15.38 -3.99 5.39
C LYS A 10 -15.71 -5.24 4.58
N LEU A 11 -14.76 -5.62 3.73
CA LEU A 11 -14.78 -6.90 3.03
C LEU A 11 -14.42 -8.00 4.02
N LYS A 12 -15.23 -9.04 4.08
CA LYS A 12 -14.98 -10.22 4.88
C LYS A 12 -15.11 -11.49 4.06
N LEU A 13 -14.23 -12.44 4.33
CA LEU A 13 -14.31 -13.80 3.83
C LEU A 13 -14.75 -14.71 4.98
N LEU A 14 -15.84 -15.45 4.78
CA LEU A 14 -16.39 -16.36 5.76
C LEU A 14 -16.22 -17.80 5.32
N SER A 15 -15.93 -18.67 6.28
CA SER A 15 -16.05 -20.11 6.15
C SER A 15 -17.14 -20.64 7.07
N TRP A 16 -17.82 -21.71 6.67
CA TRP A 16 -18.82 -22.36 7.52
C TRP A 16 -18.10 -23.28 8.50
N ASN A 17 -18.36 -23.11 9.80
CA ASN A 17 -17.88 -23.98 10.84
C ASN A 17 -18.99 -24.96 11.23
N GLY A 18 -18.83 -26.24 10.87
CA GLY A 18 -19.80 -27.29 11.15
C GLY A 18 -19.99 -27.56 12.64
N ASN A 19 -18.90 -27.51 13.43
CA ASN A 19 -18.95 -27.77 14.88
C ASN A 19 -19.73 -26.68 15.62
N ALA A 20 -19.55 -25.42 15.22
CA ALA A 20 -20.23 -24.28 15.83
C ALA A 20 -21.56 -23.91 15.13
N SER A 21 -21.95 -24.64 14.07
CA SER A 21 -23.12 -24.34 13.21
C SER A 21 -23.25 -22.86 12.86
N SER A 22 -22.12 -22.21 12.54
CA SER A 22 -22.04 -20.76 12.33
C SER A 22 -20.98 -20.39 11.30
N TRP A 23 -21.08 -19.16 10.79
CA TRP A 23 -20.06 -18.60 9.89
C TRP A 23 -18.91 -18.02 10.70
N THR A 24 -17.68 -18.42 10.38
CA THR A 24 -16.45 -17.88 10.95
C THR A 24 -15.78 -16.96 9.94
N VAL A 25 -15.37 -15.77 10.38
CA VAL A 25 -14.58 -14.83 9.57
C VAL A 25 -13.14 -15.34 9.51
N ILE A 26 -12.64 -15.58 8.29
CA ILE A 26 -11.26 -16.00 8.05
C ILE A 26 -10.37 -14.87 7.53
N LEU A 27 -10.97 -13.82 6.97
CA LEU A 27 -10.28 -12.61 6.53
C LEU A 27 -11.23 -11.42 6.68
N GLU A 28 -10.68 -10.27 7.09
CA GLU A 28 -11.34 -8.97 7.07
C GLU A 28 -10.38 -7.95 6.44
N HIS A 29 -10.87 -7.09 5.55
CA HIS A 29 -10.12 -6.00 4.93
C HIS A 29 -11.01 -4.75 4.77
N PRO A 30 -10.51 -3.53 5.01
CA PRO A 30 -9.18 -3.22 5.58
C PRO A 30 -9.06 -3.69 7.04
N SER A 31 -7.88 -4.19 7.40
CA SER A 31 -7.59 -4.77 8.72
C SER A 31 -6.80 -3.81 9.63
N ALA A 32 -6.05 -2.91 9.04
CA ALA A 32 -5.26 -1.87 9.72
C ALA A 32 -5.36 -0.53 8.98
N ASP A 33 -4.93 0.56 9.63
CA ASP A 33 -4.95 1.90 9.03
C ASP A 33 -4.12 2.02 7.74
N CYS A 34 -3.07 1.20 7.61
CA CYS A 34 -2.25 1.13 6.39
C CYS A 34 -2.98 0.51 5.18
N ASP A 35 -4.08 -0.21 5.40
CA ASP A 35 -4.87 -0.80 4.32
C ASP A 35 -5.83 0.21 3.68
N LEU A 36 -6.09 1.33 4.36
CA LEU A 36 -6.91 2.41 3.84
C LEU A 36 -6.26 3.06 2.62
N TYR A 37 -7.09 3.44 1.66
CA TYR A 37 -6.60 4.02 0.43
C TYR A 37 -5.97 5.38 0.70
N ALA A 38 -4.77 5.60 0.14
CA ALA A 38 -4.03 6.86 0.18
C ALA A 38 -3.67 7.39 1.60
N THR A 39 -3.52 6.52 2.60
CA THR A 39 -3.11 6.90 3.98
C THR A 39 -1.85 7.78 4.02
N CYS A 40 -0.84 7.49 3.19
CA CYS A 40 0.48 8.16 3.23
C CYS A 40 0.79 9.11 2.07
N GLY A 41 -0.21 9.44 1.24
CA GLY A 41 -0.03 10.33 0.10
C GLY A 41 0.97 9.83 -0.96
N PRO A 42 1.25 10.63 -2.01
CA PRO A 42 2.20 10.27 -3.05
C PRO A 42 3.63 10.16 -2.52
N PHE A 43 4.41 9.20 -3.05
CA PHE A 43 5.81 8.93 -2.66
C PHE A 43 6.04 8.53 -1.19
N GLY A 44 4.96 8.34 -0.41
CA GLY A 44 4.99 7.76 0.92
C GLY A 44 4.52 6.30 0.92
N TYR A 45 5.01 5.51 1.85
CA TYR A 45 4.49 4.18 2.17
C TYR A 45 4.15 4.07 3.65
N CYS A 46 3.17 3.22 3.96
CA CYS A 46 2.76 2.96 5.33
C CYS A 46 3.50 1.74 5.85
N ASP A 47 4.18 1.88 7.00
CA ASP A 47 4.81 0.75 7.68
C ASP A 47 4.10 0.49 9.02
N HIS A 48 3.60 -0.73 9.17
CA HIS A 48 2.94 -1.21 10.38
C HIS A 48 3.79 -2.23 11.16
N HIS A 49 4.97 -2.60 10.65
CA HIS A 49 5.81 -3.64 11.22
C HIS A 49 6.94 -3.08 12.09
N THR A 50 7.46 -1.89 11.76
CA THR A 50 8.63 -1.32 12.46
C THR A 50 8.29 -0.39 13.62
N ALA A 51 7.09 0.19 13.65
CA ALA A 51 6.67 1.13 14.68
C ALA A 51 5.36 0.70 15.36
N PRO A 52 5.17 0.99 16.66
CA PRO A 52 3.93 0.68 17.39
C PRO A 52 2.72 1.49 16.89
N VAL A 53 2.95 2.53 16.10
CA VAL A 53 1.93 3.36 15.46
C VAL A 53 2.20 3.34 13.95
N PRO A 54 1.19 3.08 13.10
CA PRO A 54 1.37 3.11 11.64
C PRO A 54 1.90 4.48 11.24
N THR A 55 3.13 4.50 10.71
CA THR A 55 3.82 5.74 10.39
C THR A 55 4.05 5.80 8.89
N CYS A 56 3.71 6.94 8.29
CA CYS A 56 4.03 7.20 6.91
C CYS A 56 5.51 7.52 6.76
N GLN A 57 6.21 6.71 5.97
CA GLN A 57 7.62 6.89 5.65
C GLN A 57 7.74 7.35 4.19
N CYS A 58 8.70 8.23 3.91
CA CYS A 58 9.00 8.63 2.54
C CYS A 58 9.89 7.58 1.89
N LEU A 59 9.75 7.39 0.58
CA LEU A 59 10.70 6.60 -0.19
C LEU A 59 12.07 7.28 -0.15
N ASP A 60 13.15 6.50 0.02
CA ASP A 60 14.51 7.01 0.01
C ASP A 60 14.78 7.82 -1.27
N GLY A 61 15.24 9.06 -1.10
CA GLY A 61 15.47 10.00 -2.19
C GLY A 61 14.25 10.86 -2.57
N SER A 62 13.09 10.69 -1.92
CA SER A 62 11.98 11.63 -1.95
C SER A 62 11.91 12.40 -0.63
N SER A 63 12.31 13.66 -0.63
CA SER A 63 11.96 14.58 0.45
C SER A 63 10.62 15.23 0.11
N LEU A 64 9.51 14.75 0.67
CA LEU A 64 8.31 15.58 0.75
C LEU A 64 8.08 16.00 2.20
N SER A 65 8.44 17.26 2.44
CA SER A 65 7.92 18.10 3.50
C SER A 65 6.43 17.85 3.66
N THR A 66 6.01 17.52 4.88
CA THR A 66 4.62 17.60 5.33
C THR A 66 3.97 18.85 4.74
N VAL A 67 2.90 18.67 3.96
CA VAL A 67 2.05 19.66 3.25
C VAL A 67 2.10 19.44 1.73
N ALA A 68 0.94 19.08 1.17
CA ALA A 68 0.67 19.06 -0.26
C ALA A 68 0.62 20.49 -0.83
N THR A 69 1.75 21.20 -0.78
CA THR A 69 1.95 22.46 -1.49
C THR A 69 3.43 22.50 -1.88
N SER A 70 3.70 22.94 -3.11
CA SER A 70 5.00 22.95 -3.80
C SER A 70 5.60 21.58 -4.17
N GLN A 71 5.31 21.18 -5.41
CA GLN A 71 6.28 20.49 -6.26
C GLN A 71 7.57 21.32 -6.26
N GLU A 72 8.60 21.01 -5.47
CA GLU A 72 9.87 21.72 -5.68
C GLU A 72 11.18 21.01 -5.33
N ASP A 73 11.19 19.91 -4.56
CA ASP A 73 12.46 19.20 -4.27
C ASP A 73 12.49 17.72 -4.68
N ALA A 74 11.70 17.35 -5.71
CA ALA A 74 12.00 16.14 -6.46
C ALA A 74 13.04 16.52 -7.53
N GLU A 75 14.33 16.24 -7.28
CA GLU A 75 15.38 16.39 -8.29
C GLU A 75 14.89 15.75 -9.58
N ALA A 76 14.68 16.57 -10.61
CA ALA A 76 14.14 16.10 -11.86
C ALA A 76 15.09 15.03 -12.43
N LEU A 77 14.65 13.77 -12.44
CA LEU A 77 15.43 12.66 -12.95
C LEU A 77 15.75 12.93 -14.43
N LYS A 78 16.99 13.30 -14.71
CA LYS A 78 17.46 13.51 -16.08
C LYS A 78 17.69 12.15 -16.72
N CYS A 79 16.77 11.71 -17.57
CA CYS A 79 16.98 10.55 -18.43
C CYS A 79 18.32 10.72 -19.16
N ARG A 80 19.17 9.68 -19.11
CA ARG A 80 20.57 9.60 -19.63
C ARG A 80 21.69 9.84 -18.62
N LYS A 81 21.42 10.34 -17.40
CA LYS A 81 22.36 10.21 -16.26
C LYS A 81 22.16 8.86 -15.56
N LYS A 82 23.12 8.43 -14.73
CA LYS A 82 22.98 7.22 -13.90
C LYS A 82 21.92 7.44 -12.81
N SER A 83 20.65 7.26 -13.18
CA SER A 83 19.58 6.99 -12.21
C SER A 83 19.67 5.55 -11.77
N HIS A 84 19.41 5.28 -10.49
CA HIS A 84 19.35 3.92 -9.96
C HIS A 84 17.96 3.66 -9.38
N PHE A 85 17.55 2.40 -9.39
CA PHE A 85 16.34 1.95 -8.73
C PHE A 85 16.70 1.35 -7.39
N VAL A 86 15.89 1.63 -6.38
CA VAL A 86 15.99 1.00 -5.06
C VAL A 86 14.97 -0.12 -4.97
N THR A 87 15.41 -1.30 -4.57
CA THR A 87 14.52 -2.45 -4.35
C THR A 87 13.92 -2.34 -2.96
N LEU A 88 12.59 -2.29 -2.88
CA LEU A 88 11.85 -2.28 -1.62
C LEU A 88 11.12 -3.63 -1.44
N PRO A 89 11.69 -4.56 -0.66
CA PRO A 89 11.08 -5.87 -0.45
C PRO A 89 9.83 -5.77 0.42
N GLY A 90 8.87 -6.69 0.20
CA GLY A 90 7.66 -6.78 1.02
C GLY A 90 6.63 -5.66 0.79
N MET A 91 6.81 -4.80 -0.20
CA MET A 91 5.88 -3.71 -0.51
C MET A 91 4.64 -4.17 -1.27
N LYS A 92 3.49 -3.60 -0.90
CA LYS A 92 2.28 -3.63 -1.74
C LYS A 92 2.52 -2.75 -2.98
N VAL A 93 2.18 -3.27 -4.16
CA VAL A 93 2.33 -2.49 -5.40
C VAL A 93 1.44 -1.23 -5.37
N PRO A 94 1.95 -0.07 -5.79
CA PRO A 94 1.16 1.15 -5.92
C PRO A 94 -0.03 0.99 -6.87
N ASP A 95 -1.02 1.87 -6.74
CA ASP A 95 -2.14 1.90 -7.69
C ASP A 95 -1.67 2.29 -9.10
N LYS A 96 -2.45 1.90 -10.10
CA LYS A 96 -2.19 2.22 -11.53
C LYS A 96 -0.82 1.79 -12.04
N PHE A 97 -0.18 0.78 -11.42
CA PHE A 97 1.08 0.25 -11.91
C PHE A 97 0.91 -0.28 -13.34
N THR A 98 1.83 0.10 -14.23
CA THR A 98 1.86 -0.42 -15.60
C THR A 98 2.84 -1.59 -15.64
N ARG A 99 2.34 -2.79 -15.91
CA ARG A 99 3.20 -3.96 -16.10
C ARG A 99 3.84 -3.90 -17.49
N ILE A 100 5.10 -3.50 -17.54
CA ILE A 100 5.90 -3.55 -18.77
C ILE A 100 6.23 -5.02 -19.07
N ARG A 101 5.59 -5.59 -20.10
CA ARG A 101 5.80 -6.99 -20.52
C ARG A 101 7.01 -7.17 -21.43
N ASN A 102 7.36 -6.14 -22.21
CA ASN A 102 8.43 -6.19 -23.18
C ASN A 102 9.62 -5.36 -22.68
N THR A 103 10.65 -6.03 -22.20
CA THR A 103 11.84 -5.38 -21.62
C THR A 103 13.05 -5.44 -22.54
N THR A 104 12.87 -5.80 -23.82
CA THR A 104 13.93 -5.63 -24.82
C THR A 104 13.96 -4.16 -25.23
N PHE A 105 15.01 -3.47 -24.78
CA PHE A 105 15.41 -2.15 -25.26
C PHE A 105 16.11 -2.24 -26.61
#